data_AF-A0A821J0Q1-F1
#
_entry.id   AF-A0A821J0Q1-F1
#
_cell.length_a   1.000
_cell.length_b   1.000
_cell.length_c   1.000
_cell.angle_alpha   90.00
_cell.angle_beta   90.00
_cell.angle_gamma   90.00
#
_symmetry.space_group_name_H-M   'P 1'
#
loop_
_entity.id
_entity.type
_entity.pdbx_description
1 polymer ?
#
loop_
_entity_poly.entity_id
_entity_poly.type
_entity_poly.pdbx_seq_one_letter_code
_entity_poly.pdbx_strand_id
1 'polypeptide(L)'
;MKNQWLALLEEIYFHGLSGPVSFRSRQRQAETLISQFQIDTEQQIQIVAEYSPLLGINTKCAGCRVLVWPGAIPVDTERSEVRRLVMNMIEIGLITTGCILGLALAIFFLTFNIINRHQR
;
A
#
# COMPACT_ATOMS: atom_id res chain seq x y z
N MET A 1 -27.18 13.85 45.28
CA MET A 1 -27.62 14.78 44.21
C MET A 1 -26.72 14.79 42.97
N LYS A 2 -25.40 15.04 43.05
CA LYS A 2 -24.52 15.11 41.85
C LYS A 2 -24.62 13.90 40.90
N ASN A 3 -24.75 12.69 41.43
CA ASN A 3 -24.76 11.47 40.62
C ASN A 3 -26.09 11.26 39.87
N GLN A 4 -27.22 11.74 40.40
CA GLN A 4 -28.52 11.65 39.72
C GLN A 4 -28.58 12.56 38.49
N TRP A 5 -28.03 13.76 38.57
CA TRP A 5 -27.98 14.69 37.44
C TRP A 5 -27.14 14.15 36.28
N LEU A 6 -26.04 13.45 36.59
CA LEU A 6 -25.20 12.81 35.57
C LEU A 6 -25.93 11.65 34.89
N ALA A 7 -26.67 10.84 35.66
CA ALA A 7 -27.48 9.75 35.10
C ALA A 7 -28.60 10.30 34.19
N LEU A 8 -29.29 11.37 34.62
CA LEU A 8 -30.29 12.05 33.81
C LEU A 8 -29.71 12.62 32.51
N LEU A 9 -28.50 13.20 32.55
CA LEU A 9 -27.85 13.74 31.35
C LEU A 9 -27.53 12.65 30.31
N GLU A 10 -27.19 11.44 30.74
CA GLU A 10 -26.91 10.32 29.84
C GLU A 10 -28.17 9.77 29.15
N GLU A 11 -29.35 10.02 29.70
CA GLU A 11 -30.64 9.61 29.12
C GLU A 11 -31.27 10.67 28.20
N ILE A 12 -30.69 11.87 28.13
CA ILE A 12 -31.22 12.95 27.29
C ILE A 12 -30.87 12.71 25.81
N TYR A 13 -31.93 12.67 24.99
CA TYR A 13 -31.84 12.69 23.53
C TYR A 13 -32.87 13.67 22.96
N PHE A 14 -32.42 14.65 22.18
CA PHE A 14 -33.30 15.56 21.46
C PHE A 14 -32.64 16.11 20.19
N HIS A 15 -33.41 16.59 19.22
CA HIS A 15 -32.90 17.29 18.04
C HIS A 15 -32.83 18.80 18.29
N GLY A 16 -31.61 19.35 18.20
CA GLY A 16 -31.37 20.79 18.22
C GLY A 16 -30.98 21.33 16.84
N LEU A 17 -30.67 22.62 16.76
CA LEU A 17 -30.25 23.29 15.52
C LEU A 17 -28.94 22.73 14.93
N SER A 18 -28.11 22.12 15.77
CA SER A 18 -26.83 21.49 15.37
C SER A 18 -26.94 19.96 15.26
N GLY A 19 -28.16 19.45 15.04
CA GLY A 19 -28.42 18.01 14.93
C GLY A 19 -28.80 17.35 16.27
N PRO A 20 -28.78 16.00 16.34
CA PRO A 20 -29.07 15.26 17.56
C PRO A 20 -28.09 15.63 18.69
N VAL A 21 -28.63 15.76 19.90
CA VAL A 21 -27.88 16.02 21.12
C VAL A 21 -28.09 14.84 22.05
N SER A 22 -26.99 14.16 22.40
CA SER A 22 -26.95 13.15 23.45
C SER A 22 -25.61 13.22 24.18
N PHE A 23 -25.57 12.69 25.39
CA PHE A 23 -24.36 12.65 26.21
C PHE A 23 -23.99 11.21 26.55
N ARG A 24 -22.70 10.90 26.48
CA ARG A 24 -22.15 9.63 26.95
C ARG A 24 -20.85 9.91 27.69
N SER A 25 -20.70 9.36 28.89
CA SER A 25 -19.51 9.60 29.73
C SER A 25 -19.20 11.10 29.90
N ARG A 26 -20.25 11.91 30.06
CA ARG A 26 -20.20 13.38 30.23
C ARG A 26 -19.72 14.18 29.00
N GLN A 27 -19.63 13.56 27.82
CA GLN A 27 -19.29 14.23 26.57
C GLN A 27 -20.48 14.23 25.61
N ARG A 28 -20.67 15.34 24.87
CA ARG A 28 -21.68 15.39 23.81
C ARG A 28 -21.25 14.50 22.66
N GLN A 29 -22.15 13.65 22.20
CA GLN A 29 -22.01 12.99 20.92
C GLN A 29 -22.46 13.95 19.81
N ALA A 30 -21.53 14.27 18.91
CA ALA A 30 -21.76 15.20 17.82
C ALA A 30 -21.37 14.54 16.49
N GLU A 31 -21.92 15.09 15.41
CA GLU A 31 -21.52 14.73 14.05
C GLU A 31 -20.20 15.41 13.70
N THR A 32 -19.36 14.73 12.94
CA THR A 32 -18.04 15.22 12.52
C THR A 32 -17.99 15.31 11.01
N LEU A 33 -17.60 16.46 10.48
CA LEU A 33 -17.37 16.64 9.04
C LEU A 33 -15.91 16.37 8.72
N ILE A 34 -15.69 15.61 7.65
CA ILE A 34 -14.36 15.29 7.12
C ILE A 34 -14.21 16.06 5.82
N SER A 35 -13.20 16.92 5.75
CA SER A 35 -12.89 17.72 4.58
C SER A 35 -11.54 17.35 3.98
N GLN A 36 -11.44 17.41 2.65
CA GLN A 36 -10.23 17.19 1.89
C GLN A 36 -9.85 18.45 1.12
N PHE A 37 -8.55 18.76 1.07
CA PHE A 37 -8.03 19.76 0.16
C PHE A 37 -7.97 19.20 -1.26
N GLN A 38 -8.66 19.83 -2.22
CA GLN A 38 -8.74 19.40 -3.61
C GLN A 38 -8.32 20.56 -4.52
N ILE A 39 -7.23 20.37 -5.28
CA ILE A 39 -6.61 21.41 -6.11
C ILE A 39 -7.48 21.77 -7.34
N ASP A 40 -8.26 20.83 -7.83
CA ASP A 40 -9.02 20.93 -9.09
C ASP A 40 -10.41 21.57 -8.93
N THR A 41 -10.71 22.15 -7.77
CA THR A 41 -12.02 22.74 -7.46
C THR A 41 -11.88 24.21 -7.08
N GLU A 42 -12.81 25.06 -7.55
CA GLU A 42 -12.86 26.50 -7.22
C GLU A 42 -12.80 26.77 -5.70
N GLN A 43 -13.38 25.86 -4.93
CA GLN A 43 -13.20 25.79 -3.48
C GLN A 43 -12.14 24.74 -3.17
N GLN A 44 -11.05 25.17 -2.56
CA GLN A 44 -9.93 24.29 -2.26
C GLN A 44 -10.23 23.27 -1.15
N ILE A 45 -11.21 23.52 -0.27
CA ILE A 45 -11.60 22.62 0.82
C ILE A 45 -12.98 22.06 0.51
N GLN A 46 -13.07 20.73 0.33
CA GLN A 46 -14.31 20.03 0.00
C GLN A 46 -14.69 19.11 1.14
N ILE A 47 -15.95 19.09 1.54
CA ILE A 47 -16.47 18.09 2.47
C ILE A 47 -16.55 16.77 1.69
N VAL A 48 -15.96 15.70 2.23
CA VAL A 48 -15.90 14.38 1.57
C VAL A 48 -16.65 13.30 2.34
N ALA A 49 -16.88 13.52 3.63
CA ALA A 49 -17.67 12.61 4.45
C ALA A 49 -18.24 13.32 5.68
N GLU A 50 -19.29 12.74 6.22
CA GLU A 50 -19.89 13.06 7.50
C GLU A 50 -19.84 11.81 8.38
N TYR A 51 -19.46 11.95 9.64
CA TYR A 51 -19.47 10.87 10.61
C TYR A 51 -20.52 11.15 11.68
N SER A 52 -21.41 10.18 11.87
CA SER A 52 -22.36 10.16 12.98
C SER A 52 -22.03 8.99 13.92
N PRO A 53 -21.98 9.19 15.25
CA PRO A 53 -21.78 8.11 16.21
C PRO A 53 -22.82 6.97 16.12
N LEU A 54 -24.00 7.25 15.55
CA LEU A 54 -25.11 6.30 15.41
C LEU A 54 -25.05 5.53 14.08
N LEU A 55 -24.68 6.22 12.99
CA LEU A 55 -24.77 5.70 11.62
C LEU A 55 -23.40 5.36 11.00
N GLY A 56 -22.31 5.78 11.63
CA GLY A 56 -20.95 5.64 11.10
C GLY A 56 -20.61 6.72 10.08
N ILE A 57 -19.64 6.42 9.21
CA ILE A 57 -19.16 7.32 8.16
C ILE A 57 -20.10 7.24 6.95
N ASN A 58 -20.57 8.40 6.50
CA ASN A 58 -21.36 8.60 5.29
C ASN A 58 -20.59 9.49 4.29
N THR A 59 -20.18 8.91 3.16
CA THR A 59 -19.52 9.63 2.05
C THR A 59 -20.50 10.18 1.01
N LYS A 60 -21.80 9.89 1.15
CA LYS A 60 -22.87 10.32 0.22
C LYS A 60 -23.78 11.38 0.87
N CYS A 61 -23.24 12.18 1.78
CA CYS A 61 -23.98 13.23 2.46
C CYS A 61 -24.38 14.38 1.51
N ALA A 62 -25.36 15.19 1.92
CA ALA A 62 -25.71 16.39 1.18
C ALA A 62 -24.53 17.39 1.21
N GLY A 63 -23.92 17.64 0.06
CA GLY A 63 -22.73 18.48 -0.06
C GLY A 63 -21.40 17.73 0.03
N CYS A 64 -21.41 16.41 0.23
CA CYS A 64 -20.20 15.59 0.09
C CYS A 64 -19.76 15.53 -1.38
N ARG A 65 -18.49 15.84 -1.64
CA ARG A 65 -17.80 15.53 -2.90
C ARG A 65 -17.08 14.20 -2.80
N VAL A 66 -16.77 13.66 -3.98
CA VAL A 66 -15.97 12.44 -4.10
C VAL A 66 -14.57 12.70 -3.56
N LEU A 67 -14.09 11.78 -2.73
CA LEU A 67 -12.71 11.75 -2.25
C LEU A 67 -11.76 11.49 -3.43
N VAL A 68 -10.74 12.31 -3.60
CA VAL A 68 -9.79 12.22 -4.73
C VAL A 68 -8.40 11.88 -4.22
N TRP A 69 -7.76 10.86 -4.78
CA TRP A 69 -6.36 10.54 -4.53
C TRP A 69 -5.53 10.78 -5.79
N PRO A 70 -4.25 11.20 -5.66
CA PRO A 70 -3.34 11.22 -6.78
C PRO A 70 -3.02 9.79 -7.22
N GLY A 71 -3.76 9.28 -8.22
CA GLY A 71 -3.63 7.91 -8.70
C GLY A 71 -4.51 6.92 -7.91
N ALA A 72 -3.88 5.94 -7.25
CA ALA A 72 -4.58 4.93 -6.47
C ALA A 72 -4.66 5.31 -4.98
N ILE A 73 -5.59 4.69 -4.25
CA ILE A 73 -5.65 4.80 -2.78
C ILE A 73 -4.34 4.25 -2.22
N PRO A 74 -3.58 5.05 -1.42
CA PRO A 74 -2.32 4.58 -0.86
C PRO A 74 -2.57 3.41 0.10
N VAL A 75 -1.67 2.43 0.06
CA VAL A 75 -1.67 1.26 0.93
C VAL A 75 -0.58 1.42 1.98
N ASP A 76 -0.86 1.02 3.22
CA ASP A 76 0.05 1.18 4.38
C ASP A 76 1.38 0.43 4.23
N THR A 77 1.37 -0.69 3.49
CA THR A 77 2.54 -1.55 3.33
C THR A 77 3.10 -1.47 1.92
N GLU A 78 4.40 -1.21 1.83
CA GLU A 78 5.16 -1.30 0.60
C GLU A 78 5.37 -2.79 0.24
N ARG A 79 5.03 -3.17 -1.00
CA ARG A 79 5.36 -4.50 -1.52
C ARG A 79 6.74 -4.43 -2.16
N SER A 80 7.75 -4.99 -1.50
CA SER A 80 9.07 -5.15 -2.09
C SER A 80 9.17 -6.48 -2.84
N GLU A 81 9.31 -6.41 -4.16
CA GLU A 81 9.62 -7.59 -4.98
C GLU A 81 11.13 -7.68 -5.16
N VAL A 82 11.77 -8.63 -4.46
CA VAL A 82 13.19 -8.93 -4.67
C VAL A 82 13.34 -9.74 -5.94
N ARG A 83 13.65 -9.07 -7.05
CA ARG A 83 13.91 -9.73 -8.33
C ARG A 83 15.34 -10.27 -8.37
N ARG A 84 15.48 -11.60 -8.44
CA ARG A 84 16.78 -12.23 -8.73
C ARG A 84 17.07 -12.07 -10.23
N LEU A 85 18.17 -11.39 -10.56
CA LEU A 85 18.70 -11.36 -11.91
C LEU A 85 19.36 -12.72 -12.19
N VAL A 86 18.69 -13.55 -12.99
CA VAL A 86 19.22 -14.85 -13.43
C VAL A 86 19.69 -14.70 -14.87
N MET A 87 20.90 -15.17 -15.17
CA MET A 87 21.44 -15.21 -16.53
C MET A 87 20.59 -16.12 -17.42
N ASN A 88 20.54 -15.81 -18.71
CA ASN A 88 19.76 -16.60 -19.66
C ASN A 88 20.39 -18.01 -19.83
N MET A 89 19.56 -19.05 -19.85
CA MET A 89 20.02 -20.42 -20.04
C MET A 89 20.79 -20.61 -21.35
N ILE A 90 20.46 -19.84 -22.39
CA ILE A 90 21.16 -19.87 -23.68
C ILE A 90 22.60 -19.37 -23.53
N GLU A 91 22.82 -18.29 -22.79
CA GLU A 91 24.16 -17.72 -22.56
C GLU A 91 25.05 -18.71 -21.80
N ILE A 92 24.49 -19.34 -20.76
CA ILE A 92 25.15 -20.40 -20.01
C ILE A 92 25.50 -21.58 -20.93
N GLY A 93 24.59 -21.97 -21.83
CA GLY A 93 24.81 -23.02 -22.82
C GLY A 93 25.96 -22.73 -23.80
N LEU A 94 26.06 -21.49 -24.27
CA LEU A 94 27.13 -21.08 -25.19
C LEU A 94 28.50 -21.09 -24.49
N ILE A 95 28.58 -20.56 -23.27
CA ILE A 95 29.84 -20.56 -22.50
C ILE A 95 30.27 -21.99 -22.20
N THR A 96 29.36 -22.84 -21.73
CA THR A 96 29.68 -24.23 -21.36
C THR A 96 30.13 -25.06 -22.55
N THR A 97 29.49 -24.94 -23.71
CA THR A 97 29.93 -25.65 -24.93
C THR A 97 31.30 -25.18 -25.40
N GLY A 98 31.58 -23.87 -25.34
CA GLY A 98 32.91 -23.33 -25.62
C GLY A 98 33.99 -23.89 -24.68
N CYS A 99 33.71 -23.97 -23.38
CA CYS A 99 34.62 -24.58 -22.41
C CYS A 99 34.90 -26.06 -22.70
N ILE A 100 33.88 -26.84 -23.06
CA ILE A 100 34.03 -28.26 -23.39
C ILE A 100 34.93 -28.44 -24.63
N LEU A 101 34.75 -27.63 -25.67
CA LEU A 101 35.59 -27.68 -26.87
C LEU A 101 37.05 -27.32 -26.56
N GLY A 102 37.27 -26.28 -25.76
CA GLY A 102 38.61 -25.89 -25.32
C GLY A 102 39.30 -27.00 -24.52
N LEU A 103 38.57 -27.67 -23.62
CA LEU A 103 39.08 -28.80 -22.86
C LEU A 103 39.46 -29.98 -23.77
N ALA A 104 38.62 -30.30 -24.75
CA ALA A 104 38.91 -31.38 -25.71
C ALA A 104 40.17 -31.09 -26.53
N LEU A 105 40.34 -29.85 -27.02
CA LEU A 105 41.55 -29.42 -27.73
C LEU A 105 42.80 -29.49 -26.84
N ALA A 106 42.70 -29.06 -25.58
CA ALA A 106 43.81 -29.11 -24.64
C ALA A 106 44.26 -30.56 -24.39
N ILE A 107 43.32 -31.49 -24.22
CA ILE A 107 43.61 -32.93 -24.07
C ILE A 107 44.27 -33.47 -25.34
N PHE A 108 43.75 -33.12 -26.53
CA PHE A 108 44.34 -33.56 -27.79
C PHE A 108 45.80 -33.11 -27.91
N PHE A 109 46.10 -31.82 -27.71
CA PHE A 109 47.47 -31.33 -27.76
C PHE A 109 48.37 -31.95 -26.69
N LEU A 110 47.86 -32.16 -25.48
CA LEU A 110 48.59 -32.83 -24.42
C LEU A 110 48.95 -34.27 -24.82
N THR A 111 48.00 -35.04 -25.35
CA THR A 111 48.24 -36.41 -25.80
C THR A 111 49.23 -36.46 -26.96
N PHE A 112 49.10 -35.58 -27.95
CA PHE A 112 50.04 -35.45 -29.06
C PHE A 112 51.45 -35.12 -28.57
N ASN A 113 51.57 -34.18 -27.62
CA ASN A 113 52.85 -33.79 -27.03
C ASN A 113 53.52 -34.98 -26.31
N ILE A 114 52.75 -35.76 -25.55
CA ILE A 114 53.25 -36.94 -24.85
C ILE A 114 53.75 -38.00 -25.84
N ILE A 115 52.98 -38.28 -26.91
CA ILE A 115 53.34 -39.31 -27.91
C ILE A 115 54.62 -38.93 -28.66
N ASN A 116 54.76 -37.67 -29.06
CA ASN A 116 55.89 -37.22 -29.87
C ASN A 116 57.08 -36.71 -29.02
N ARG A 117 57.05 -36.91 -27.70
CA ARG A 117 58.08 -36.40 -26.78
C ARG A 117 59.51 -36.87 -27.11
N HIS A 118 59.66 -38.04 -27.73
CA HIS A 118 60.96 -38.64 -28.04
C HIS A 118 61.33 -38.62 -29.53
N GLN A 119 60.47 -38.05 -30.39
CA GLN A 119 60.81 -37.81 -31.78
C GLN A 119 61.64 -36.53 -31.88
N ARG A 120 62.97 -36.69 -31.85
CA ARG A 120 63.95 -35.64 -32.13
C ARG A 120 64.47 -35.82 -33.55
#